data_AF-A0A820L0M7-F1
#
_entry.id   AF-A0A820L0M7-F1
#
_cell.length_a   1.000
_cell.length_b   1.000
_cell.length_c   1.000
_cell.angle_alpha   90.00
_cell.angle_beta   90.00
_cell.angle_gamma   90.00
#
_symmetry.space_group_name_H-M   'P 1'
#
loop_
_entity.id
_entity.type
_entity.pdbx_description
1 polymer ?
#
loop_
_entity_poly.entity_id
_entity_poly.type
_entity_poly.pdbx_seq_one_letter_code
_entity_poly.pdbx_strand_id
1 'polypeptide(L)'
;MCDNPIPITFVVNNNLKEWPLDSSVIAEVNDKLLQTFIDEVQVTKFFNNPSDEPLVRFKLTHIVQSGEWVLGISWYHPLGDAASCLHFSNTLSRFYQQMEPTKPLPIFERRLWREDEADESMLPSMKQLRDAKPVEEVMKIFLADQPNYDQVNLHFSGEQLATLRKLAGGNNVTIQDALTAYIILTLNTYFYDNNDERRILRTNTVINFRGVSDSIAPQGQVANTVFMMLSDNFEDPYSLLNIAKTIRRSIIQSRDSKILEPRLATFDSLMRNNVRNNRLPDLERFSNEVVVNSNYRYDWANSVDFGYTDKCRFYKAVADALYLRVFHLNPEKDGNKWLPRDRDGAEVSFQIGNGLKQKFIDVWKRDINENFKNVKK
;
A
#
# COMPACT_ATOMS: atom_id res chain seq x y z
N MET A 1 -4.38 18.09 23.16
CA MET A 1 -5.25 18.16 21.98
C MET A 1 -5.08 19.53 21.38
N CYS A 2 -4.98 19.65 20.06
CA CYS A 2 -4.88 20.94 19.40
C CYS A 2 -6.31 21.42 19.13
N ASP A 3 -6.67 22.61 19.60
CA ASP A 3 -8.01 23.19 19.40
C ASP A 3 -8.20 23.76 17.98
N ASN A 4 -7.19 23.61 17.13
CA ASN A 4 -7.26 24.09 15.75
C ASN A 4 -8.19 23.19 14.92
N PRO A 5 -9.12 23.77 14.16
CA PRO A 5 -9.94 23.02 13.23
C PRO A 5 -9.06 22.35 12.16
N ILE A 6 -9.52 21.21 11.63
CA ILE A 6 -8.87 20.60 10.46
C ILE A 6 -9.02 21.57 9.28
N PRO A 7 -7.93 21.99 8.61
CA PRO A 7 -8.04 22.89 7.48
C PRO A 7 -8.78 22.25 6.30
N ILE A 8 -9.74 23.01 5.75
CA ILE A 8 -10.55 22.61 4.59
C ILE A 8 -10.48 23.73 3.55
N THR A 9 -10.09 23.37 2.33
CA THR A 9 -10.13 24.26 1.17
C THR A 9 -11.28 23.87 0.25
N PHE A 10 -12.02 24.86 -0.24
CA PHE A 10 -13.08 24.65 -1.24
C PHE A 10 -12.70 25.33 -2.56
N VAL A 11 -12.82 24.61 -3.67
CA VAL A 11 -12.46 25.10 -5.01
C VAL A 11 -13.59 24.82 -6.00
N VAL A 12 -13.92 25.82 -6.81
CA VAL A 12 -14.79 25.67 -7.99
C VAL A 12 -13.89 25.65 -9.23
N ASN A 13 -13.89 24.54 -9.96
CA ASN A 13 -13.11 24.38 -11.19
C ASN A 13 -14.03 24.50 -12.41
N ASN A 14 -13.91 25.62 -13.13
CA ASN A 14 -14.64 25.89 -14.37
C ASN A 14 -13.86 25.47 -15.62
N ASN A 15 -12.57 25.13 -15.48
CA ASN A 15 -11.66 24.90 -16.60
C ASN A 15 -11.71 23.43 -17.07
N LEU A 16 -11.88 22.50 -16.13
CA LEU A 16 -12.01 21.09 -16.44
C LEU A 16 -13.42 20.76 -16.94
N LYS A 17 -13.48 19.99 -18.01
CA LYS A 17 -14.74 19.45 -18.54
C LYS A 17 -15.25 18.30 -17.67
N GLU A 18 -14.35 17.42 -17.27
CA GLU A 18 -14.61 16.22 -16.47
C GLU A 18 -13.36 15.81 -15.69
N TRP A 19 -13.48 14.80 -14.84
CA TRP A 19 -12.34 14.21 -14.14
C TRP A 19 -11.27 13.69 -15.14
N PRO A 20 -10.01 14.16 -15.03
CA PRO A 20 -9.01 13.95 -16.07
C PRO A 20 -8.23 12.63 -15.98
N LEU A 21 -8.38 11.84 -14.91
CA LEU A 21 -7.70 10.54 -14.79
C LEU A 21 -8.61 9.38 -15.21
N ASP A 22 -7.99 8.32 -15.70
CA ASP A 22 -8.65 7.07 -16.06
C ASP A 22 -9.15 6.28 -14.82
N SER A 23 -9.48 5.00 -14.99
CA SER A 23 -9.89 4.14 -13.89
C SER A 23 -8.73 3.65 -13.02
N SER A 24 -7.48 3.91 -13.37
CA SER A 24 -6.32 3.44 -12.60
C SER A 24 -6.31 4.06 -11.19
N VAL A 25 -6.17 3.21 -10.18
CA VAL A 25 -6.11 3.64 -8.76
C VAL A 25 -4.82 4.39 -8.49
N ILE A 26 -3.70 3.92 -9.03
CA ILE A 26 -2.40 4.58 -8.88
C ILE A 26 -2.12 5.49 -10.07
N ALA A 27 -2.28 6.79 -9.84
CA ALA A 27 -1.88 7.83 -10.77
C ALA A 27 -0.35 7.82 -10.97
N GLU A 28 0.12 8.11 -12.18
CA GLU A 28 1.55 8.17 -12.45
C GLU A 28 2.22 9.23 -11.56
N VAL A 29 3.32 8.86 -10.90
CA VAL A 29 4.01 9.73 -9.92
C VAL A 29 4.46 11.07 -10.54
N ASN A 30 4.80 11.07 -11.83
CA ASN A 30 5.22 12.26 -12.56
C ASN A 30 4.04 13.14 -13.00
N ASP A 31 2.82 12.59 -12.97
CA ASP A 31 1.62 13.33 -13.28
C ASP A 31 1.18 14.16 -12.07
N LYS A 32 1.63 15.41 -12.04
CA LYS A 32 1.27 16.40 -11.01
C LYS A 32 -0.22 16.74 -10.99
N LEU A 33 -1.02 16.18 -11.90
CA LEU A 33 -2.45 16.42 -11.98
C LEU A 33 -3.17 16.10 -10.66
N LEU A 34 -2.86 14.98 -10.00
CA LEU A 34 -3.49 14.63 -8.72
C LEU A 34 -3.15 15.65 -7.62
N GLN A 35 -1.93 16.21 -7.63
CA GLN A 35 -1.50 17.23 -6.65
C GLN A 35 -2.34 18.51 -6.73
N THR A 36 -2.89 18.85 -7.90
CA THR A 36 -3.76 20.03 -8.03
C THR A 36 -5.02 19.94 -7.17
N PHE A 37 -5.46 18.72 -6.85
CA PHE A 37 -6.66 18.43 -6.05
C PHE A 37 -6.36 18.12 -4.59
N ILE A 38 -5.11 18.23 -4.14
CA ILE A 38 -4.71 17.93 -2.75
C ILE A 38 -3.95 19.13 -2.19
N ASP A 39 -4.31 19.58 -0.99
CA ASP A 39 -3.47 20.52 -0.24
C ASP A 39 -2.53 19.71 0.67
N GLU A 40 -1.26 19.67 0.30
CA GLU A 40 -0.28 18.80 0.96
C GLU A 40 0.07 19.28 2.37
N VAL A 41 0.04 18.35 3.33
CA VAL A 41 0.69 18.51 4.62
C VAL A 41 2.20 18.68 4.41
N GLN A 42 2.74 19.80 4.83
CA GLN A 42 4.16 20.15 4.63
C GLN A 42 5.04 19.43 5.64
N VAL A 43 5.35 18.15 5.39
CA VAL A 43 6.09 17.27 6.31
C VAL A 43 7.42 17.87 6.77
N THR A 44 8.10 18.62 5.91
CA THR A 44 9.38 19.27 6.22
C THR A 44 9.29 20.26 7.37
N LYS A 45 8.12 20.89 7.57
CA LYS A 45 7.92 21.83 8.68
C LYS A 45 7.96 21.15 10.05
N PHE A 46 7.57 19.87 10.16
CA PHE A 46 7.63 19.16 11.44
C PHE A 46 9.05 18.95 11.96
N PHE A 47 10.07 19.03 11.11
CA PHE A 47 11.46 18.99 11.53
C PHE A 47 11.98 20.34 12.04
N ASN A 48 11.28 21.43 11.74
CA ASN A 48 11.61 22.79 12.18
C ASN A 48 10.70 23.16 13.36
N ASN A 49 11.15 22.86 14.58
CA ASN A 49 10.36 23.08 15.80
C ASN A 49 10.36 24.57 16.20
N PRO A 50 9.21 25.18 16.59
CA PRO A 50 7.83 24.68 16.54
C PRO A 50 7.16 24.81 15.17
N SER A 51 6.39 23.77 14.80
CA SER A 51 5.58 23.73 13.59
C SER A 51 4.08 23.83 13.94
N ASP A 52 3.39 24.77 13.29
CA ASP A 52 1.93 24.90 13.29
C ASP A 52 1.26 24.08 12.17
N GLU A 53 2.04 23.28 11.44
CA GLU A 53 1.53 22.51 10.30
C GLU A 53 0.47 21.49 10.74
N PRO A 54 -0.71 21.48 10.10
CA PRO A 54 -1.77 20.51 10.39
C PRO A 54 -1.35 19.09 10.01
N LEU A 55 -1.83 18.10 10.77
CA LEU A 55 -1.54 16.68 10.52
C LEU A 55 -2.46 16.06 9.45
N VAL A 56 -3.60 16.71 9.16
CA VAL A 56 -4.54 16.35 8.07
C VAL A 56 -5.03 17.62 7.40
N ARG A 57 -5.20 17.59 6.08
CA ARG A 57 -5.84 18.64 5.29
C ARG A 57 -6.88 18.04 4.35
N PHE A 58 -7.96 18.77 4.13
CA PHE A 58 -8.97 18.42 3.12
C PHE A 58 -9.04 19.49 2.04
N LYS A 59 -9.27 19.05 0.81
CA LYS A 59 -9.61 19.92 -0.31
C LYS A 59 -10.81 19.37 -1.05
N LEU A 60 -11.88 20.14 -1.12
CA LEU A 60 -13.08 19.79 -1.87
C LEU A 60 -13.10 20.60 -3.17
N THR A 61 -13.11 19.92 -4.32
CA THR A 61 -13.15 20.57 -5.63
C THR A 61 -14.41 20.15 -6.38
N HIS A 62 -15.17 21.13 -6.89
CA HIS A 62 -16.31 20.92 -7.76
C HIS A 62 -15.92 21.19 -9.22
N ILE A 63 -16.01 20.18 -10.08
CA ILE A 63 -15.80 20.33 -11.53
C ILE A 63 -17.14 20.70 -12.16
N VAL A 64 -17.31 21.98 -12.46
CA VAL A 64 -18.63 22.56 -12.79
C VAL A 64 -19.24 21.95 -14.05
N GLN A 65 -18.42 21.65 -15.06
CA GLN A 65 -18.91 21.19 -16.35
C GLN A 65 -19.45 19.75 -16.31
N SER A 66 -18.83 18.86 -15.53
CA SER A 66 -19.32 17.47 -15.34
C SER A 66 -20.23 17.30 -14.12
N GLY A 67 -20.23 18.26 -13.20
CA GLY A 67 -20.90 18.15 -11.90
C GLY A 67 -20.20 17.19 -10.93
N GLU A 68 -18.97 16.77 -11.22
CA GLU A 68 -18.20 15.84 -10.37
C GLU A 68 -17.58 16.57 -9.17
N TRP A 69 -17.47 15.83 -8.06
CA TRP A 69 -16.84 16.29 -6.83
C TRP A 69 -15.59 15.47 -6.52
N VAL A 70 -14.54 16.14 -6.10
CA VAL A 70 -13.25 15.53 -5.74
C VAL A 70 -12.93 15.89 -4.30
N LEU A 71 -12.74 14.89 -3.44
CA LEU A 71 -12.25 15.04 -2.07
C LEU A 71 -10.77 14.66 -2.01
N GLY A 72 -9.90 15.65 -2.00
CA GLY A 72 -8.48 15.49 -1.70
C GLY A 72 -8.25 15.37 -0.20
N ILE A 73 -7.52 14.35 0.21
CA ILE A 73 -7.12 14.11 1.61
C ILE A 73 -5.60 14.06 1.66
N SER A 74 -4.98 14.98 2.39
CA SER A 74 -3.57 14.87 2.76
C SER A 74 -3.47 14.44 4.22
N TRP A 75 -2.76 13.33 4.46
CA TRP A 75 -2.71 12.65 5.75
C TRP A 75 -1.26 12.43 6.18
N TYR A 76 -0.87 12.99 7.32
CA TYR A 76 0.46 12.77 7.87
C TYR A 76 0.60 11.34 8.40
N HIS A 77 1.42 10.52 7.74
CA HIS A 77 1.50 9.08 8.00
C HIS A 77 1.73 8.70 9.48
N PRO A 78 2.50 9.43 10.30
CA PRO A 78 2.61 9.15 11.74
C PRO A 78 1.30 9.19 12.55
N LEU A 79 0.25 9.85 12.06
CA LEU A 79 -1.09 9.77 12.66
C LEU A 79 -1.62 8.34 12.68
N GLY A 80 -1.45 7.64 11.57
CA GLY A 80 -1.90 6.26 11.39
C GLY A 80 -1.70 5.75 9.98
N ASP A 81 -1.80 4.44 9.85
CA ASP A 81 -1.66 3.76 8.56
C ASP A 81 -2.90 3.94 7.66
N ALA A 82 -2.87 3.31 6.49
CA ALA A 82 -3.95 3.35 5.50
C ALA A 82 -5.31 2.90 6.08
N ALA A 83 -5.35 1.94 7.01
CA ALA A 83 -6.60 1.51 7.63
C ALA A 83 -7.15 2.58 8.58
N SER A 84 -6.30 3.25 9.35
CA SER A 84 -6.73 4.38 10.18
C SER A 84 -7.33 5.51 9.34
N CYS A 85 -6.66 5.88 8.25
CA CYS A 85 -7.14 6.91 7.32
C CYS A 85 -8.47 6.49 6.66
N LEU A 86 -8.60 5.23 6.24
CA LEU A 86 -9.84 4.69 5.69
C LEU A 86 -10.97 4.74 6.71
N HIS A 87 -10.76 4.27 7.93
CA HIS A 87 -11.82 4.23 8.96
C HIS A 87 -12.30 5.64 9.33
N PHE A 88 -11.38 6.60 9.40
CA PHE A 88 -11.73 8.01 9.56
C PHE A 88 -12.57 8.52 8.39
N SER A 89 -12.13 8.27 7.15
CA SER A 89 -12.82 8.71 5.93
C SER A 89 -14.18 8.03 5.73
N ASN A 90 -14.29 6.74 6.06
CA ASN A 90 -15.54 5.99 6.07
C ASN A 90 -16.51 6.54 7.11
N THR A 91 -16.04 6.84 8.32
CA THR A 91 -16.87 7.45 9.37
C THR A 91 -17.39 8.81 8.92
N LEU A 92 -16.54 9.63 8.31
CA LEU A 92 -16.95 10.90 7.71
C LEU A 92 -18.05 10.70 6.65
N SER A 93 -17.80 9.82 5.68
CA SER A 93 -18.78 9.45 4.64
C SER A 93 -20.13 9.03 5.23
N ARG A 94 -20.12 8.20 6.28
CA ARG A 94 -21.32 7.70 6.95
C ARG A 94 -22.10 8.80 7.68
N PHE A 95 -21.41 9.73 8.33
CA PHE A 95 -22.07 10.87 8.97
C PHE A 95 -22.80 11.76 7.95
N TYR A 96 -22.23 11.99 6.77
CA TYR A 96 -22.92 12.71 5.70
C TYR A 96 -24.15 11.96 5.17
N GLN A 97 -24.16 10.63 5.30
CA GLN A 97 -25.30 9.77 4.98
C GLN A 97 -26.27 9.58 6.16
N GLN A 98 -26.06 10.28 7.28
CA GLN A 98 -26.85 10.11 8.52
C GLN A 98 -26.83 8.68 9.07
N MET A 99 -25.69 8.00 8.92
CA MET A 99 -25.46 6.64 9.41
C MET A 99 -24.50 6.63 10.60
N GLU A 100 -24.71 5.69 11.53
CA GLU A 100 -23.79 5.44 12.65
C GLU A 100 -22.40 4.96 12.19
N PRO A 101 -21.30 5.25 12.90
CA PRO A 101 -19.97 4.73 12.56
C PRO A 101 -19.92 3.19 12.54
N THR A 102 -19.05 2.63 11.71
CA THR A 102 -18.81 1.19 11.71
C THR A 102 -18.05 0.77 12.99
N LYS A 103 -18.34 -0.42 13.51
CA LYS A 103 -17.55 -1.01 14.61
C LYS A 103 -16.32 -1.73 14.06
N PRO A 104 -15.21 -1.79 14.81
CA PRO A 104 -15.01 -1.19 16.14
C PRO A 104 -14.86 0.33 16.09
N LEU A 105 -15.24 1.01 17.18
CA LEU A 105 -15.01 2.45 17.33
C LEU A 105 -13.49 2.74 17.47
N PRO A 106 -13.06 3.98 17.16
CA PRO A 106 -11.65 4.35 17.30
C PRO A 106 -11.18 4.23 18.74
N ILE A 107 -10.01 3.60 18.92
CA ILE A 107 -9.27 3.47 20.18
C ILE A 107 -7.95 4.22 20.00
N PHE A 108 -7.69 5.21 20.84
CA PHE A 108 -6.51 6.07 20.71
C PHE A 108 -5.36 5.63 21.62
N GLU A 109 -5.67 4.80 22.61
CA GLU A 109 -4.72 4.21 23.53
C GLU A 109 -3.72 3.33 22.77
N ARG A 110 -2.43 3.53 23.07
CA ARG A 110 -1.33 2.78 22.49
C ARG A 110 -0.63 2.01 23.59
N ARG A 111 -0.32 0.74 23.32
CA ARG A 111 0.60 -0.02 24.17
C ARG A 111 1.94 0.71 24.20
N LEU A 112 2.50 0.83 25.40
CA LEU A 112 3.87 1.26 25.61
C LEU A 112 4.73 0.01 25.77
N TRP A 113 5.76 -0.11 24.93
CA TRP A 113 6.74 -1.20 24.99
C TRP A 113 7.86 -0.84 25.95
N ARG A 114 8.27 -1.79 26.78
CA ARG A 114 9.43 -1.63 27.66
C ARG A 114 10.71 -2.07 26.95
N GLU A 115 11.83 -1.48 27.32
CA GLU A 115 13.12 -1.79 26.68
C GLU A 115 13.56 -3.25 26.94
N ASP A 116 13.18 -3.85 28.07
CA ASP A 116 13.46 -5.25 28.43
C ASP A 116 12.59 -6.28 27.68
N GLU A 117 11.59 -5.83 26.91
CA GLU A 117 10.75 -6.70 26.06
C GLU A 117 11.36 -6.92 24.67
N ALA A 118 12.40 -6.16 24.31
CA ALA A 118 13.09 -6.31 23.03
C ALA A 118 13.89 -7.63 23.00
N ASP A 119 13.84 -8.30 21.85
CA ASP A 119 14.59 -9.50 21.54
C ASP A 119 15.65 -9.22 20.47
N GLU A 120 16.93 -9.26 20.87
CA GLU A 120 18.07 -9.02 19.98
C GLU A 120 18.20 -10.08 18.88
N SER A 121 17.65 -11.28 19.06
CA SER A 121 17.68 -12.33 18.03
C SER A 121 16.91 -11.93 16.77
N MET A 122 16.03 -10.92 16.87
CA MET A 122 15.26 -10.37 15.74
C MET A 122 16.06 -9.40 14.86
N LEU A 123 17.17 -8.84 15.35
CA LEU A 123 17.97 -7.81 14.67
C LEU A 123 18.43 -8.20 13.25
N PRO A 124 18.84 -9.44 12.95
CA PRO A 124 19.22 -9.83 11.59
C PRO A 124 18.09 -9.61 10.56
N SER A 125 16.83 -9.76 10.98
CA SER A 125 15.65 -9.58 10.11
C SER A 125 15.17 -8.13 10.02
N MET A 126 15.76 -7.22 10.79
CA MET A 126 15.39 -5.80 10.89
C MET A 126 16.48 -4.88 10.36
N LYS A 127 17.19 -5.33 9.32
CA LYS A 127 18.36 -4.64 8.75
C LYS A 127 18.11 -3.15 8.50
N GLN A 128 16.96 -2.79 7.92
CA GLN A 128 16.60 -1.39 7.62
C GLN A 128 16.58 -0.49 8.86
N LEU A 129 16.16 -1.02 10.01
CA LEU A 129 16.08 -0.26 11.26
C LEU A 129 17.42 -0.23 11.97
N ARG A 130 18.14 -1.35 11.98
CA ARG A 130 19.47 -1.47 12.59
C ARG A 130 20.49 -0.60 11.86
N ASP A 131 20.44 -0.60 10.54
CA ASP A 131 21.39 0.10 9.66
C ASP A 131 20.86 1.48 9.24
N ALA A 132 19.93 2.06 10.03
CA ALA A 132 19.32 3.36 9.79
C ALA A 132 20.35 4.44 9.42
N LYS A 133 20.02 5.39 8.53
CA LYS A 133 20.98 6.39 8.04
C LYS A 133 20.53 7.80 8.47
N PRO A 134 21.41 8.82 8.46
CA PRO A 134 20.99 10.22 8.61
C PRO A 134 19.87 10.57 7.64
N VAL A 135 18.96 11.46 8.06
CA VAL A 135 17.76 11.85 7.28
C VAL A 135 18.14 12.28 5.87
N GLU A 136 19.18 13.10 5.73
CA GLU A 136 19.62 13.67 4.46
C GLU A 136 20.11 12.60 3.49
N GLU A 137 20.78 11.56 4.01
CA GLU A 137 21.29 10.44 3.21
C GLU A 137 20.14 9.58 2.69
N VAL A 138 19.16 9.27 3.54
CA VAL A 138 17.96 8.51 3.15
C VAL A 138 17.18 9.25 2.06
N MET A 139 16.98 10.56 2.22
CA MET A 139 16.28 11.37 1.21
C MET A 139 17.04 11.42 -0.12
N LYS A 140 18.38 11.49 -0.08
CA LYS A 140 19.21 11.44 -1.28
C LYS A 140 19.09 10.11 -2.02
N ILE A 141 19.14 8.98 -1.30
CA ILE A 141 18.96 7.64 -1.87
C ILE A 141 17.57 7.54 -2.52
N PHE A 142 16.53 7.96 -1.80
CA PHE A 142 15.15 7.90 -2.28
C PHE A 142 14.94 8.70 -3.57
N LEU A 143 15.49 9.91 -3.66
CA LEU A 143 15.34 10.78 -4.84
C LEU A 143 16.21 10.31 -6.04
N ALA A 144 17.38 9.74 -5.79
CA ALA A 144 18.29 9.31 -6.85
C ALA A 144 17.77 8.11 -7.64
N ASP A 145 16.93 7.26 -7.02
CA ASP A 145 16.50 6.00 -7.61
C ASP A 145 15.28 6.13 -8.54
N GLN A 146 14.45 7.16 -8.36
CA GLN A 146 13.19 7.34 -9.11
C GLN A 146 13.29 7.40 -10.65
N PRO A 147 14.27 8.09 -11.29
CA PRO A 147 14.26 8.27 -12.75
C PRO A 147 14.60 7.00 -13.55
N ASN A 148 15.01 5.92 -12.89
CA ASN A 148 15.47 4.68 -13.53
C ASN A 148 14.38 3.62 -13.70
N TYR A 149 13.14 3.96 -13.36
CA TYR A 149 12.03 3.02 -13.37
C TYR A 149 10.78 3.55 -14.06
N ASP A 150 10.10 2.65 -14.76
CA ASP A 150 8.82 2.85 -15.40
C ASP A 150 7.71 2.28 -14.52
N GLN A 151 6.65 3.04 -14.28
CA GLN A 151 5.46 2.56 -13.56
C GLN A 151 4.64 1.59 -14.42
N VAL A 152 4.25 0.47 -13.83
CA VAL A 152 3.36 -0.56 -14.40
C VAL A 152 2.09 -0.59 -13.58
N ASN A 153 0.94 -0.45 -14.23
CA ASN A 153 -0.39 -0.66 -13.65
C ASN A 153 -1.04 -1.83 -14.40
N LEU A 154 -1.47 -2.86 -13.67
CA LEU A 154 -2.10 -4.05 -14.22
C LEU A 154 -3.48 -4.25 -13.60
N HIS A 155 -4.47 -4.56 -14.41
CA HIS A 155 -5.84 -4.83 -13.97
C HIS A 155 -6.17 -6.31 -14.14
N PHE A 156 -6.47 -6.97 -13.03
CA PHE A 156 -6.92 -8.36 -13.04
C PHE A 156 -8.39 -8.43 -12.67
N SER A 157 -9.19 -9.14 -13.46
CA SER A 157 -10.58 -9.44 -13.10
C SER A 157 -10.65 -10.45 -11.96
N GLY A 158 -11.78 -10.50 -11.26
CA GLY A 158 -12.04 -11.50 -10.21
C GLY A 158 -11.90 -12.94 -10.72
N GLU A 159 -12.32 -13.21 -11.96
CA GLU A 159 -12.16 -14.52 -12.61
C GLU A 159 -10.69 -14.88 -12.86
N GLN A 160 -9.89 -13.91 -13.35
CA GLN A 160 -8.45 -14.11 -13.56
C GLN A 160 -7.74 -14.38 -12.24
N LEU A 161 -8.07 -13.63 -11.19
CA LEU A 161 -7.51 -13.83 -9.84
C LEU A 161 -7.93 -15.16 -9.23
N ALA A 162 -9.17 -15.60 -9.45
CA ALA A 162 -9.63 -16.93 -9.03
C ALA A 162 -8.86 -18.05 -9.73
N THR A 163 -8.59 -17.89 -11.04
CA THR A 163 -7.78 -18.84 -11.81
C THR A 163 -6.33 -18.89 -11.30
N LEU A 164 -5.69 -17.74 -11.11
CA LEU A 164 -4.34 -17.66 -10.54
C LEU A 164 -4.27 -18.32 -9.16
N ARG A 165 -5.24 -18.05 -8.28
CA ARG A 165 -5.31 -18.67 -6.96
C ARG A 165 -5.41 -20.19 -7.06
N LYS A 166 -6.22 -20.72 -7.98
CA LYS A 166 -6.34 -22.17 -8.21
C LYS A 166 -5.01 -22.78 -8.62
N LEU A 167 -4.26 -22.14 -9.51
CA LEU A 167 -2.93 -22.59 -9.95
C LEU A 167 -1.90 -22.52 -8.82
N ALA A 168 -1.93 -21.47 -8.00
CA ALA A 168 -1.00 -21.20 -6.92
C ALA A 168 -1.22 -22.05 -5.65
N GLY A 169 -2.16 -23.01 -5.65
CA GLY A 169 -2.42 -23.90 -4.50
C GLY A 169 -3.85 -23.88 -3.96
N GLY A 170 -4.76 -23.16 -4.62
CA GLY A 170 -6.19 -23.15 -4.34
C GLY A 170 -6.52 -22.64 -2.95
N ASN A 171 -7.18 -23.48 -2.15
CA ASN A 171 -7.66 -23.08 -0.82
C ASN A 171 -6.54 -22.86 0.22
N ASN A 172 -5.32 -23.30 -0.07
CA ASN A 172 -4.17 -23.13 0.83
C ASN A 172 -3.53 -21.74 0.73
N VAL A 173 -3.95 -20.93 -0.24
CA VAL A 173 -3.44 -19.57 -0.48
C VAL A 173 -4.60 -18.62 -0.75
N THR A 174 -4.34 -17.32 -0.66
CA THR A 174 -5.28 -16.25 -1.02
C THR A 174 -4.98 -15.67 -2.38
N ILE A 175 -5.91 -14.82 -2.86
CA ILE A 175 -5.72 -14.02 -4.08
C ILE A 175 -4.45 -13.17 -3.98
N GLN A 176 -4.19 -12.53 -2.83
CA GLN A 176 -3.00 -11.70 -2.65
C GLN A 176 -1.71 -12.50 -2.79
N ASP A 177 -1.64 -13.71 -2.20
CA ASP A 177 -0.42 -14.52 -2.31
C ASP A 177 -0.20 -14.95 -3.76
N ALA A 178 -1.27 -15.37 -4.45
CA ALA A 178 -1.20 -15.84 -5.83
C ALA A 178 -0.83 -14.72 -6.81
N LEU A 179 -1.42 -13.53 -6.64
CA LEU A 179 -1.10 -12.34 -7.45
C LEU A 179 0.36 -11.93 -7.27
N THR A 180 0.81 -11.78 -6.02
CA THR A 180 2.21 -11.47 -5.72
C THR A 180 3.16 -12.52 -6.29
N ALA A 181 2.84 -13.81 -6.10
CA ALA A 181 3.64 -14.91 -6.63
C ALA A 181 3.73 -14.90 -8.15
N TYR A 182 2.63 -14.57 -8.85
CA TYR A 182 2.63 -14.43 -10.30
C TYR A 182 3.57 -13.31 -10.77
N ILE A 183 3.52 -12.13 -10.15
CA ILE A 183 4.41 -11.02 -10.51
C ILE A 183 5.89 -11.40 -10.29
N ILE A 184 6.21 -12.03 -9.17
CA ILE A 184 7.57 -12.50 -8.85
C ILE A 184 8.03 -13.54 -9.87
N LEU A 185 7.20 -14.55 -10.16
CA LEU A 185 7.49 -15.60 -11.12
C LEU A 185 7.77 -15.00 -12.50
N THR A 186 6.92 -14.09 -12.97
CA THR A 186 7.10 -13.43 -14.26
C THR A 186 8.40 -12.64 -14.31
N LEU A 187 8.74 -11.89 -13.26
CA LEU A 187 10.02 -11.16 -13.16
C LEU A 187 11.21 -12.13 -13.21
N ASN A 188 11.19 -13.17 -12.38
CA ASN A 188 12.27 -14.16 -12.34
C ASN A 188 12.44 -14.90 -13.66
N THR A 189 11.36 -15.37 -14.28
CA THR A 189 11.42 -16.15 -15.52
C THR A 189 11.83 -15.33 -16.74
N TYR A 190 11.34 -14.11 -16.89
CA TYR A 190 11.51 -13.36 -18.15
C TYR A 190 12.52 -12.23 -18.08
N PHE A 191 12.89 -11.79 -16.88
CA PHE A 191 13.70 -10.58 -16.70
C PHE A 191 14.96 -10.82 -15.88
N TYR A 192 14.93 -11.77 -14.93
CA TYR A 192 16.05 -12.04 -14.01
C TYR A 192 16.60 -13.47 -14.10
N ASP A 193 16.23 -14.24 -15.13
CA ASP A 193 16.54 -15.69 -15.21
C ASP A 193 18.04 -15.99 -15.11
N ASN A 194 18.86 -15.15 -15.73
CA ASN A 194 20.32 -15.25 -15.76
C ASN A 194 21.02 -14.20 -14.90
N ASN A 195 20.32 -13.60 -13.92
CA ASN A 195 20.88 -12.58 -13.05
C ASN A 195 20.61 -12.92 -11.59
N ASP A 196 21.49 -13.75 -11.02
CA ASP A 196 21.40 -14.20 -9.62
C ASP A 196 21.38 -13.04 -8.62
N GLU A 197 21.98 -11.90 -8.96
CA GLU A 197 21.98 -10.69 -8.13
C GLU A 197 20.67 -9.91 -8.15
N ARG A 198 19.77 -10.18 -9.12
CA ARG A 198 18.46 -9.54 -9.24
C ARG A 198 17.29 -10.50 -9.06
N ARG A 199 17.56 -11.80 -9.02
CA ARG A 199 16.52 -12.82 -8.83
C ARG A 199 15.83 -12.55 -7.49
N ILE A 200 14.52 -12.42 -7.53
CA ILE A 200 13.72 -12.20 -6.34
C ILE A 200 13.62 -13.53 -5.60
N LEU A 201 14.13 -13.57 -4.37
CA LEU A 201 14.21 -14.78 -3.54
C LEU A 201 13.26 -14.75 -2.35
N ARG A 202 12.74 -13.57 -1.97
CA ARG A 202 11.84 -13.42 -0.82
C ARG A 202 10.96 -12.19 -0.96
N THR A 203 9.94 -12.13 -0.12
CA THR A 203 9.05 -10.98 -0.01
C THR A 203 9.22 -10.27 1.33
N ASN A 204 9.06 -8.95 1.33
CA ASN A 204 8.90 -8.17 2.52
C ASN A 204 7.47 -7.59 2.53
N THR A 205 6.57 -8.20 3.29
CA THR A 205 5.14 -7.86 3.26
C THR A 205 4.77 -6.92 4.39
N VAL A 206 4.05 -5.84 4.09
CA VAL A 206 3.43 -4.96 5.09
C VAL A 206 2.21 -5.67 5.67
N ILE A 207 2.24 -5.98 6.96
CA ILE A 207 1.21 -6.73 7.69
C ILE A 207 0.47 -5.80 8.63
N ASN A 208 -0.85 -5.77 8.52
CA ASN A 208 -1.72 -5.21 9.56
C ASN A 208 -1.86 -6.21 10.72
N PHE A 209 -1.47 -5.79 11.92
CA PHE A 209 -1.52 -6.61 13.12
C PHE A 209 -2.63 -6.24 14.11
N ARG A 210 -3.57 -5.35 13.73
CA ARG A 210 -4.79 -5.12 14.52
C ARG A 210 -5.52 -6.43 14.76
N GLY A 211 -6.03 -6.59 15.98
CA GLY A 211 -6.82 -7.74 16.40
C GLY A 211 -6.05 -9.07 16.36
N VAL A 212 -4.70 -9.06 16.34
CA VAL A 212 -3.93 -10.26 16.70
C VAL A 212 -4.09 -10.55 18.19
N SER A 213 -3.91 -9.51 19.00
CA SER A 213 -4.14 -9.51 20.44
C SER A 213 -4.57 -8.12 20.86
N ASP A 214 -5.61 -8.01 21.68
CA ASP A 214 -6.07 -6.73 22.23
C ASP A 214 -5.02 -6.11 23.16
N SER A 215 -4.15 -6.91 23.77
CA SER A 215 -3.02 -6.41 24.56
C SER A 215 -1.92 -5.77 23.71
N ILE A 216 -1.86 -6.07 22.40
CA ILE A 216 -0.87 -5.54 21.47
C ILE A 216 -1.47 -4.36 20.69
N ALA A 217 -2.55 -4.64 19.97
CA ALA A 217 -3.24 -3.69 19.10
C ALA A 217 -4.71 -4.10 18.93
N PRO A 218 -5.66 -3.46 19.64
CA PRO A 218 -7.06 -3.77 19.49
C PRO A 218 -7.55 -3.41 18.08
N GLN A 219 -8.64 -4.03 17.64
CA GLN A 219 -9.12 -3.90 16.26
C GLN A 219 -9.43 -2.44 15.86
N GLY A 220 -9.85 -1.59 16.81
CA GLY A 220 -10.18 -0.18 16.57
C GLY A 220 -9.00 0.80 16.70
N GLN A 221 -7.76 0.32 16.86
CA GLN A 221 -6.64 1.21 17.19
C GLN A 221 -6.31 2.22 16.07
N VAL A 222 -6.32 3.51 16.43
CA VAL A 222 -5.96 4.64 15.55
C VAL A 222 -4.47 4.97 15.71
N ALA A 223 -3.65 4.25 14.94
CA ALA A 223 -2.20 4.37 14.94
C ALA A 223 -1.62 3.72 13.68
N ASN A 224 -0.29 3.72 13.56
CA ASN A 224 0.37 2.80 12.66
C ASN A 224 0.45 1.44 13.36
N THR A 225 -0.36 0.49 12.91
CA THR A 225 -0.32 -0.90 13.39
C THR A 225 -0.03 -1.81 12.21
N VAL A 226 1.03 -1.45 11.50
CA VAL A 226 1.59 -2.23 10.42
C VAL A 226 3.07 -2.48 10.70
N PHE A 227 3.57 -3.62 10.26
CA PHE A 227 5.01 -3.90 10.27
C PHE A 227 5.41 -4.68 9.03
N MET A 228 6.71 -4.75 8.78
CA MET A 228 7.29 -5.46 7.64
C MET A 228 7.72 -6.88 8.06
N MET A 229 7.15 -7.88 7.41
CA MET A 229 7.45 -9.30 7.61
C MET A 229 8.21 -9.83 6.40
N LEU A 230 9.48 -10.17 6.62
CA LEU A 230 10.31 -10.84 5.63
C LEU A 230 9.94 -12.32 5.58
N SER A 231 9.75 -12.86 4.38
CA SER A 231 9.56 -14.31 4.20
C SER A 231 10.88 -15.06 4.24
N ASP A 232 10.80 -16.38 4.43
CA ASP A 232 11.87 -17.29 4.05
C ASP A 232 12.22 -17.13 2.56
N ASN A 233 13.39 -17.63 2.17
CA ASN A 233 13.73 -17.75 0.75
C ASN A 233 12.79 -18.75 0.07
N PHE A 234 12.41 -18.48 -1.17
CA PHE A 234 11.67 -19.43 -2.00
C PHE A 234 12.56 -20.64 -2.30
N GLU A 235 12.05 -21.84 -2.06
CA GLU A 235 12.76 -23.08 -2.38
C GLU A 235 12.85 -23.28 -3.89
N ASP A 236 11.79 -22.89 -4.62
CA ASP A 236 11.79 -22.77 -6.09
C ASP A 236 11.28 -21.36 -6.48
N PRO A 237 12.16 -20.40 -6.79
CA PRO A 237 11.79 -19.04 -7.20
C PRO A 237 11.17 -18.98 -8.61
N TYR A 238 10.97 -20.15 -9.26
CA TYR A 238 10.30 -20.33 -10.55
C TYR A 238 9.06 -21.22 -10.45
N SER A 239 8.50 -21.44 -9.26
CA SER A 239 7.22 -22.14 -9.06
C SER A 239 6.20 -21.21 -8.40
N LEU A 240 5.07 -21.00 -9.08
CA LEU A 240 3.98 -20.18 -8.57
C LEU A 240 3.50 -20.66 -7.19
N LEU A 241 3.32 -21.97 -7.03
CA LEU A 241 2.90 -22.63 -5.80
C LEU A 241 3.91 -22.43 -4.67
N ASN A 242 5.21 -22.58 -4.96
CA ASN A 242 6.25 -22.46 -3.93
C ASN A 242 6.32 -21.02 -3.39
N ILE A 243 6.35 -20.04 -4.28
CA ILE A 243 6.38 -18.62 -3.92
C ILE A 243 5.11 -18.26 -3.11
N ALA A 244 3.92 -18.62 -3.59
CA ALA A 244 2.66 -18.30 -2.93
C ALA A 244 2.55 -18.93 -1.52
N LYS A 245 2.95 -20.19 -1.37
CA LYS A 245 2.96 -20.87 -0.06
C LYS A 245 3.95 -20.24 0.91
N THR A 246 5.12 -19.82 0.43
CA THR A 246 6.14 -19.18 1.26
C THR A 246 5.66 -17.83 1.77
N ILE A 247 5.02 -17.02 0.91
CA ILE A 247 4.34 -15.76 1.31
C ILE A 247 3.24 -16.04 2.33
N ARG A 248 2.37 -17.01 2.07
CA ARG A 248 1.28 -17.37 2.99
C ARG A 248 1.80 -17.79 4.36
N ARG A 249 2.89 -18.57 4.41
CA ARG A 249 3.51 -19.02 5.66
C ARG A 249 3.99 -17.83 6.50
N SER A 250 4.70 -16.87 5.89
CA SER A 250 5.19 -15.69 6.62
C SER A 250 4.03 -14.83 7.14
N ILE A 251 2.95 -14.68 6.36
CA ILE A 251 1.73 -13.98 6.81
C ILE A 251 1.08 -14.73 7.98
N ILE A 252 0.95 -16.06 7.93
CA ILE A 252 0.36 -16.81 9.05
C ILE A 252 1.21 -16.66 10.32
N GLN A 253 2.54 -16.80 10.20
CA GLN A 253 3.47 -16.60 11.32
C GLN A 253 3.35 -15.20 11.93
N SER A 254 3.17 -14.17 11.10
CA SER A 254 3.00 -12.78 11.56
C SER A 254 1.75 -12.55 12.40
N ARG A 255 0.81 -13.50 12.40
CA ARG A 255 -0.44 -13.47 13.16
C ARG A 255 -0.34 -14.24 14.48
N ASP A 256 0.80 -14.85 14.81
CA ASP A 256 1.04 -15.42 16.14
C ASP A 256 1.52 -14.32 17.09
N SER A 257 0.71 -14.05 18.13
CA SER A 257 1.05 -13.08 19.18
C SER A 257 2.41 -13.32 19.83
N LYS A 258 2.84 -14.58 20.00
CA LYS A 258 4.12 -14.92 20.64
C LYS A 258 5.33 -14.56 19.79
N ILE A 259 5.16 -14.53 18.47
CA ILE A 259 6.20 -14.08 17.53
C ILE A 259 6.11 -12.56 17.37
N LEU A 260 4.90 -12.03 17.29
CA LEU A 260 4.63 -10.62 17.03
C LEU A 260 5.12 -9.72 18.17
N GLU A 261 4.86 -10.10 19.41
CA GLU A 261 5.14 -9.27 20.59
C GLU A 261 6.63 -8.89 20.74
N PRO A 262 7.59 -9.84 20.83
CA PRO A 262 9.01 -9.48 20.91
C PRO A 262 9.48 -8.73 19.66
N ARG A 263 8.94 -9.05 18.48
CA ARG A 263 9.28 -8.35 17.23
C ARG A 263 8.87 -6.87 17.27
N LEU A 264 7.68 -6.57 17.77
CA LEU A 264 7.21 -5.18 17.89
C LEU A 264 7.96 -4.42 18.98
N ALA A 265 8.30 -5.07 20.10
CA ALA A 265 9.14 -4.48 21.13
C ALA A 265 10.53 -4.12 20.60
N THR A 266 11.19 -5.02 19.86
CA THR A 266 12.48 -4.74 19.20
C THR A 266 12.36 -3.62 18.18
N PHE A 267 11.31 -3.63 17.34
CA PHE A 267 11.04 -2.56 16.38
C PHE A 267 10.93 -1.20 17.06
N ASP A 268 10.14 -1.13 18.13
CA ASP A 268 9.91 0.09 18.89
C ASP A 268 11.20 0.60 19.53
N SER A 269 11.99 -0.28 20.16
CA SER A 269 13.30 0.05 20.73
C SER A 269 14.25 0.65 19.68
N LEU A 270 14.38 -0.01 18.51
CA LEU A 270 15.19 0.49 17.40
C LEU A 270 14.70 1.83 16.88
N MET A 271 13.38 2.00 16.71
CA MET A 271 12.81 3.26 16.22
C MET A 271 13.04 4.41 17.20
N ARG A 272 12.85 4.21 18.51
CA ARG A 272 13.18 5.22 19.52
C ARG A 272 14.65 5.59 19.48
N ASN A 273 15.54 4.60 19.36
CA ASN A 273 16.97 4.85 19.22
C ASN A 273 17.29 5.66 17.96
N ASN A 274 16.71 5.29 16.81
CA ASN A 274 16.93 6.00 15.54
C ASN A 274 16.47 7.46 15.64
N VAL A 275 15.27 7.70 16.18
CA VAL A 275 14.74 9.06 16.37
C VAL A 275 15.62 9.88 17.32
N ARG A 276 16.05 9.31 18.45
CA ARG A 276 16.96 9.98 19.41
C ARG A 276 18.29 10.39 18.75
N ASN A 277 18.73 9.65 17.73
CA ASN A 277 19.97 9.88 17.01
C ASN A 277 19.77 10.60 15.65
N ASN A 278 18.58 11.15 15.38
CA ASN A 278 18.23 11.80 14.11
C ASN A 278 18.50 10.93 12.86
N ARG A 279 18.17 9.64 12.94
CA ARG A 279 18.30 8.67 11.86
C ARG A 279 16.93 8.20 11.39
N LEU A 280 16.84 7.85 10.11
CA LEU A 280 15.68 7.20 9.50
C LEU A 280 16.02 5.75 9.12
N PRO A 281 15.02 4.85 9.06
CA PRO A 281 15.22 3.52 8.52
C PRO A 281 15.90 3.60 7.15
N ASP A 282 16.86 2.71 6.91
CA ASP A 282 17.52 2.59 5.62
C ASP A 282 16.49 2.14 4.57
N LEU A 283 16.22 3.03 3.62
CA LEU A 283 15.28 2.80 2.52
C LEU A 283 15.99 2.17 1.30
N GLU A 284 17.27 1.83 1.42
CA GLU A 284 17.98 1.12 0.37
C GLU A 284 17.29 -0.22 0.05
N ARG A 285 17.13 -0.49 -1.24
CA ARG A 285 16.45 -1.69 -1.73
C ARG A 285 17.39 -2.88 -1.65
N PHE A 286 16.85 -4.02 -1.24
CA PHE A 286 17.57 -5.29 -1.35
C PHE A 286 17.32 -5.89 -2.73
N SER A 287 18.39 -6.23 -3.43
CA SER A 287 18.34 -6.63 -4.85
C SER A 287 17.52 -7.90 -5.12
N ASN A 288 17.34 -8.75 -4.10
CA ASN A 288 16.64 -10.04 -4.20
C ASN A 288 15.28 -10.03 -3.48
N GLU A 289 14.70 -8.85 -3.27
CA GLU A 289 13.45 -8.68 -2.52
C GLU A 289 12.42 -7.87 -3.30
N VAL A 290 11.17 -8.16 -3.01
CA VAL A 290 10.02 -7.34 -3.42
C VAL A 290 9.24 -6.94 -2.17
N VAL A 291 8.84 -5.68 -2.11
CA VAL A 291 8.02 -5.19 -1.00
C VAL A 291 6.55 -5.24 -1.42
N VAL A 292 5.69 -5.72 -0.53
CA VAL A 292 4.25 -5.86 -0.80
C VAL A 292 3.46 -5.02 0.19
N ASN A 293 2.80 -3.99 -0.30
CA ASN A 293 1.87 -3.15 0.47
C ASN A 293 0.47 -3.23 -0.14
N SER A 294 -0.21 -4.31 0.22
CA SER A 294 -1.57 -4.60 -0.26
C SER A 294 -2.60 -3.83 0.56
N ASN A 295 -3.42 -3.07 -0.15
CA ASN A 295 -4.63 -2.43 0.34
C ASN A 295 -5.88 -3.13 -0.21
N TYR A 296 -5.73 -4.30 -0.82
CA TYR A 296 -6.84 -5.05 -1.42
C TYR A 296 -7.90 -5.50 -0.41
N ARG A 297 -7.60 -5.54 0.89
CA ARG A 297 -8.63 -5.75 1.92
C ARG A 297 -9.57 -4.54 2.09
N TYR A 298 -9.17 -3.38 1.59
CA TYR A 298 -9.84 -2.11 1.78
C TYR A 298 -10.46 -1.65 0.47
N ASP A 299 -11.77 -1.78 0.35
CA ASP A 299 -12.50 -1.20 -0.79
C ASP A 299 -12.71 0.30 -0.55
N TRP A 300 -11.69 1.11 -0.88
CA TRP A 300 -11.70 2.55 -0.68
C TRP A 300 -12.86 3.24 -1.41
N ALA A 301 -13.09 2.88 -2.67
CA ALA A 301 -14.15 3.44 -3.51
C ALA A 301 -15.54 3.21 -2.92
N ASN A 302 -15.79 2.04 -2.33
CA ASN A 302 -17.08 1.73 -1.69
C ASN A 302 -17.15 2.16 -0.22
N SER A 303 -16.02 2.28 0.47
CA SER A 303 -15.97 2.67 1.88
C SER A 303 -16.11 4.18 2.05
N VAL A 304 -15.69 4.98 1.07
CA VAL A 304 -15.68 6.45 1.13
C VAL A 304 -16.52 7.01 -0.02
N ASP A 305 -17.80 6.65 -0.02
CA ASP A 305 -18.69 6.88 -1.17
C ASP A 305 -19.67 8.06 -1.01
N PHE A 306 -19.88 8.59 0.20
CA PHE A 306 -20.82 9.67 0.52
C PHE A 306 -22.24 9.43 -0.06
N GLY A 307 -22.67 8.18 -0.20
CA GLY A 307 -23.96 7.79 -0.77
C GLY A 307 -23.95 7.54 -2.29
N TYR A 308 -22.78 7.60 -2.93
CA TYR A 308 -22.56 7.34 -4.36
C TYR A 308 -21.89 5.97 -4.58
N THR A 309 -22.40 4.94 -3.91
CA THR A 309 -21.96 3.54 -4.02
C THR A 309 -21.80 3.12 -5.49
N ASP A 310 -20.69 2.44 -5.81
CA ASP A 310 -20.27 2.03 -7.17
C ASP A 310 -20.12 3.17 -8.19
N LYS A 311 -20.07 4.43 -7.74
CA LYS A 311 -19.86 5.64 -8.56
C LYS A 311 -18.71 6.51 -8.05
N CYS A 312 -18.06 6.10 -6.96
CA CYS A 312 -16.86 6.74 -6.43
C CYS A 312 -15.62 6.01 -6.91
N ARG A 313 -14.58 6.79 -7.21
CA ARG A 313 -13.26 6.30 -7.62
C ARG A 313 -12.24 6.76 -6.58
N PHE A 314 -11.30 5.89 -6.25
CA PHE A 314 -10.20 6.17 -5.34
C PHE A 314 -8.91 6.30 -6.13
N TYR A 315 -8.14 7.34 -5.79
CA TYR A 315 -6.87 7.63 -6.44
C TYR A 315 -5.80 7.87 -5.39
N LYS A 316 -4.58 7.42 -5.69
CA LYS A 316 -3.40 7.68 -4.86
C LYS A 316 -2.17 7.85 -5.76
N ALA A 317 -1.34 8.83 -5.43
CA ALA A 317 0.00 8.91 -5.98
C ALA A 317 0.95 8.06 -5.11
N VAL A 318 2.01 7.54 -5.72
CA VAL A 318 3.10 6.70 -5.17
C VAL A 318 3.03 5.25 -5.66
N ALA A 319 3.84 4.98 -6.68
CA ALA A 319 4.44 3.69 -6.96
C ALA A 319 5.95 3.80 -6.68
N ASP A 320 6.59 2.70 -6.30
CA ASP A 320 8.03 2.63 -6.07
C ASP A 320 8.56 1.33 -6.69
N ALA A 321 9.85 1.23 -6.98
CA ALA A 321 10.34 0.07 -7.71
C ALA A 321 10.29 -1.20 -6.89
N LEU A 322 9.76 -2.26 -7.51
CA LEU A 322 9.49 -3.54 -6.87
C LEU A 322 8.71 -3.39 -5.54
N TYR A 323 7.90 -2.33 -5.44
CA TYR A 323 7.00 -2.06 -4.33
C TYR A 323 5.57 -2.24 -4.80
N LEU A 324 5.05 -3.46 -4.62
CA LEU A 324 3.74 -3.87 -5.09
C LEU A 324 2.64 -3.20 -4.25
N ARG A 325 1.85 -2.34 -4.90
CA ARG A 325 0.63 -1.74 -4.37
C ARG A 325 -0.56 -2.46 -4.95
N VAL A 326 -1.45 -3.00 -4.11
CA VAL A 326 -2.63 -3.73 -4.59
C VAL A 326 -3.90 -3.07 -4.07
N PHE A 327 -4.88 -2.83 -4.94
CA PHE A 327 -6.17 -2.21 -4.62
C PHE A 327 -7.31 -2.91 -5.34
N HIS A 328 -8.54 -2.73 -4.86
CA HIS A 328 -9.71 -3.03 -5.69
C HIS A 328 -9.79 -2.09 -6.90
N LEU A 329 -10.32 -2.58 -8.02
CA LEU A 329 -10.55 -1.77 -9.21
C LEU A 329 -11.52 -0.62 -8.92
N ASN A 330 -11.32 0.53 -9.55
CA ASN A 330 -12.33 1.59 -9.56
C ASN A 330 -13.52 1.20 -10.47
N PRO A 331 -14.74 1.70 -10.18
CA PRO A 331 -15.83 1.63 -11.15
C PRO A 331 -15.50 2.42 -12.43
N GLU A 332 -16.03 1.96 -13.56
CA GLU A 332 -15.80 2.55 -14.87
C GLU A 332 -17.08 3.17 -15.45
N LYS A 333 -16.90 4.15 -16.35
CA LYS A 333 -17.98 4.77 -17.11
C LYS A 333 -17.83 4.44 -18.60
N ASP A 334 -18.95 4.10 -19.23
CA ASP A 334 -19.11 4.11 -20.69
C ASP A 334 -20.07 5.26 -21.06
N GLY A 335 -19.49 6.35 -21.55
CA GLY A 335 -20.18 7.63 -21.70
C GLY A 335 -20.77 8.11 -20.37
N ASN A 336 -22.11 8.24 -20.31
CA ASN A 336 -22.83 8.70 -19.12
C ASN A 336 -23.30 7.55 -18.20
N LYS A 337 -22.98 6.30 -18.51
CA LYS A 337 -23.46 5.14 -17.77
C LYS A 337 -22.32 4.48 -17.00
N TRP A 338 -22.53 4.28 -15.69
CA TRP A 338 -21.64 3.46 -14.87
C TRP A 338 -21.79 1.98 -15.22
N LEU A 339 -20.67 1.31 -15.42
CA LEU A 339 -20.62 -0.13 -15.65
C LEU A 339 -20.70 -0.89 -14.32
N PRO A 340 -21.21 -2.14 -14.31
CA PRO A 340 -21.10 -3.00 -13.14
C PRO A 340 -19.63 -3.15 -12.73
N ARG A 341 -19.33 -2.84 -11.47
CA ARG A 341 -17.98 -2.93 -10.94
C ARG A 341 -17.62 -4.38 -10.63
N ASP A 342 -16.48 -4.84 -11.14
CA ASP A 342 -15.87 -6.08 -10.69
C ASP A 342 -15.23 -5.88 -9.30
N ARG A 343 -15.99 -6.22 -8.25
CA ARG A 343 -15.58 -6.05 -6.86
C ARG A 343 -14.51 -7.03 -6.43
N ASP A 344 -14.37 -8.15 -7.13
CA ASP A 344 -13.36 -9.15 -6.87
C ASP A 344 -12.08 -8.88 -7.69
N GLY A 345 -12.13 -7.97 -8.67
CA GLY A 345 -10.97 -7.53 -9.43
C GLY A 345 -9.98 -6.69 -8.62
N ALA A 346 -8.72 -6.69 -9.04
CA ALA A 346 -7.64 -5.96 -8.41
C ALA A 346 -6.78 -5.19 -9.42
N GLU A 347 -6.35 -3.99 -9.04
CA GLU A 347 -5.21 -3.32 -9.64
C GLU A 347 -3.95 -3.64 -8.84
N VAL A 348 -2.85 -3.97 -9.54
CA VAL A 348 -1.51 -3.94 -8.96
C VAL A 348 -0.65 -2.91 -9.68
N SER A 349 0.03 -2.07 -8.89
CA SER A 349 0.93 -1.03 -9.37
C SER A 349 2.29 -1.12 -8.70
N PHE A 350 3.36 -0.93 -9.48
CA PHE A 350 4.76 -0.91 -9.05
C PHE A 350 5.62 -0.32 -10.15
N GLN A 351 6.89 0.00 -9.85
CA GLN A 351 7.84 0.38 -10.91
C GLN A 351 8.82 -0.76 -11.22
N ILE A 352 9.25 -0.85 -12.48
CA ILE A 352 10.29 -1.76 -12.95
C ILE A 352 11.34 -1.02 -13.77
N GLY A 353 12.54 -1.58 -13.90
CA GLY A 353 13.64 -0.89 -14.55
C GLY A 353 13.28 -0.43 -15.98
N ASN A 354 13.79 0.74 -16.36
CA ASN A 354 13.50 1.35 -17.65
C ASN A 354 13.67 0.36 -18.82
N GLY A 355 12.74 0.41 -19.77
CA GLY A 355 12.75 -0.46 -20.96
C GLY A 355 12.25 -1.89 -20.72
N LEU A 356 11.86 -2.23 -19.49
CA LEU A 356 11.22 -3.52 -19.17
C LEU A 356 9.68 -3.44 -19.19
N LYS A 357 9.07 -2.25 -19.04
CA LYS A 357 7.62 -2.04 -18.98
C LYS A 357 6.85 -2.73 -20.09
N GLN A 358 7.15 -2.43 -21.35
CA GLN A 358 6.39 -2.97 -22.47
C GLN A 358 6.51 -4.50 -22.55
N LYS A 359 7.72 -5.04 -22.37
CA LYS A 359 7.96 -6.49 -22.36
C LYS A 359 7.17 -7.18 -21.24
N PHE A 360 7.11 -6.59 -20.06
CA PHE A 360 6.34 -7.12 -18.94
C PHE A 360 4.84 -7.13 -19.27
N ILE A 361 4.32 -6.02 -19.80
CA ILE A 361 2.93 -5.90 -20.23
C ILE A 361 2.59 -6.94 -21.31
N ASP A 362 3.48 -7.19 -22.26
CA ASP A 362 3.25 -8.15 -23.35
C ASP A 362 3.17 -9.60 -22.81
N VAL A 363 4.06 -9.97 -21.89
CA VAL A 363 4.01 -11.27 -21.20
C VAL A 363 2.71 -11.41 -20.41
N TRP A 364 2.36 -10.39 -19.63
CA TRP A 364 1.14 -10.38 -18.84
C TRP A 364 -0.13 -10.51 -19.71
N LYS A 365 -0.22 -9.76 -20.81
CA LYS A 365 -1.33 -9.86 -21.77
C LYS A 365 -1.43 -11.25 -22.38
N ARG A 366 -0.30 -11.83 -22.78
CA ARG A 366 -0.27 -13.20 -23.32
C ARG A 366 -0.81 -14.19 -22.29
N ASP A 367 -0.30 -14.14 -21.05
CA ASP A 367 -0.72 -15.06 -20.00
C ASP A 367 -2.21 -14.91 -19.68
N ILE A 368 -2.74 -13.68 -19.63
CA ILE A 368 -4.19 -13.44 -19.47
C ILE A 368 -4.99 -14.05 -20.62
N ASN A 369 -4.60 -13.78 -21.87
CA ASN A 369 -5.31 -14.26 -23.06
C ASN A 369 -5.31 -15.79 -23.16
N GLU A 370 -4.29 -16.43 -22.61
CA GLU A 370 -4.15 -17.88 -22.56
C GLU A 370 -4.69 -18.49 -21.27
N ASN A 371 -5.35 -17.70 -20.42
CA ASN A 371 -5.88 -18.10 -19.12
C ASN A 371 -4.82 -18.78 -18.23
N PHE A 372 -3.63 -18.19 -18.19
CA PHE A 372 -2.46 -18.58 -17.42
C PHE A 372 -1.99 -20.03 -17.67
N LYS A 373 -2.32 -20.63 -18.83
CA LYS A 373 -1.93 -22.01 -19.19
C LYS A 373 -0.42 -22.22 -19.20
N ASN A 374 0.35 -21.18 -19.52
CA ASN A 374 1.80 -21.20 -19.63
C ASN A 374 2.52 -20.83 -18.32
N VAL A 375 1.78 -20.52 -17.25
CA VAL A 375 2.36 -20.23 -15.95
C VAL A 375 2.79 -21.53 -15.27
N LYS A 376 4.10 -21.66 -14.99
CA LYS A 376 4.66 -22.83 -14.31
C LYS A 376 4.07 -22.92 -12.89
N LYS A 377 3.52 -24.09 -12.57
CA LYS A 377 2.84 -24.35 -11.30
C LYS A 377 3.78 -24.35 -10.11
#